data_AF-A0A371FJD4-F1
#
_entry.id   AF-A0A371FJD4-F1
#
_cell.length_a   1.000
_cell.length_b   1.000
_cell.length_c   1.000
_cell.angle_alpha   90.00
_cell.angle_beta   90.00
_cell.angle_gamma   90.00
#
_symmetry.space_group_name_H-M   'P 1'
#
loop_
_entity.id
_entity.type
_entity.pdbx_description
1 polymer ?
#
loop_
_entity_poly.entity_id
_entity_poly.type
_entity_poly.pdbx_seq_one_letter_code
_entity_poly.pdbx_strand_id
1 'polypeptide(L)' 'MSRSNIFSVPCTIGGCTFADAMLDLGASINVMPASTYRSLNFGDLEPTGMTIQLANRSIVQPLGVLEDVLVQ' A
#
# COMPACT_ATOMS: atom_id res chain seq x y z
N MET A 1 -12.52 -15.03 -19.22
CA MET A 1 -12.12 -14.46 -17.92
C MET A 1 -10.66 -14.06 -18.01
N SER A 2 -10.38 -12.84 -18.44
CA SER A 2 -9.01 -12.34 -18.55
C SER A 2 -8.47 -12.13 -17.14
N ARG A 3 -7.41 -12.83 -16.75
CA ARG A 3 -6.58 -12.38 -15.62
C ARG A 3 -6.15 -10.97 -15.94
N SER A 4 -6.53 -10.00 -15.12
CA SER A 4 -5.88 -8.69 -15.12
C SER A 4 -4.38 -8.96 -15.00
N ASN A 5 -3.57 -8.46 -15.92
CA ASN A 5 -2.11 -8.53 -15.80
C ASN A 5 -1.71 -7.66 -14.62
N ILE A 6 -1.72 -8.23 -13.42
CA ILE A 6 -1.12 -7.63 -12.23
C ILE A 6 0.39 -7.71 -12.46
N PHE A 7 1.01 -6.56 -12.69
CA PHE A 7 2.46 -6.46 -12.73
C PHE A 7 2.94 -6.27 -11.30
N SER A 8 3.77 -7.19 -10.82
CA SER A 8 4.32 -7.16 -9.48
C SER A 8 5.83 -7.05 -9.54
N VAL A 9 6.40 -6.29 -8.61
CA VAL A 9 7.84 -6.17 -8.39
C VAL A 9 8.14 -6.53 -6.94
N PRO A 10 9.28 -7.19 -6.66
CA PRO A 10 9.71 -7.34 -5.28
C PRO A 10 10.07 -5.96 -4.73
N CYS A 11 9.75 -5.70 -3.46
CA CYS A 11 10.22 -4.53 -2.75
C CYS A 11 10.53 -4.83 -1.30
N THR A 12 11.43 -4.07 -0.71
CA THR A 12 11.74 -4.12 0.72
C THR A 12 11.24 -2.84 1.38
N ILE A 13 10.40 -2.98 2.41
CA ILE A 13 9.84 -1.87 3.18
C ILE A 13 10.20 -2.10 4.64
N GLY A 14 10.90 -1.15 5.26
CA GLY A 14 11.35 -1.27 6.67
C GLY A 14 12.18 -2.52 6.98
N GLY A 15 12.92 -3.02 5.99
CA GLY A 15 13.72 -4.25 6.15
C GLY A 15 12.97 -5.56 5.90
N CYS A 16 11.66 -5.51 5.62
CA CYS A 16 10.89 -6.69 5.21
C CYS A 16 10.71 -6.74 3.70
N THR A 17 11.07 -7.87 3.08
CA THR A 17 10.92 -8.07 1.63
C THR A 17 9.57 -8.69 1.28
N PHE A 18 8.87 -8.05 0.36
CA PHE A 18 7.63 -8.51 -0.26
C PHE A 18 7.93 -8.94 -1.69
N ALA A 19 7.65 -10.20 -2.03
CA ALA A 19 7.96 -10.72 -3.37
C ALA A 19 7.03 -10.16 -4.46
N ASP A 20 5.78 -9.82 -4.10
CA ASP A 20 4.70 -9.55 -5.04
C ASP A 20 4.01 -8.20 -4.77
N ALA A 21 4.77 -7.10 -4.68
CA ALA A 21 4.18 -5.77 -4.55
C ALA A 21 3.60 -5.32 -5.90
N MET A 22 2.30 -5.02 -5.94
CA MET A 22 1.61 -4.58 -7.15
C MET A 22 2.12 -3.20 -7.58
N LEU A 23 2.60 -3.09 -8.82
CA LEU A 23 3.00 -1.84 -9.43
C LEU A 23 1.88 -1.32 -10.32
N ASP A 24 1.28 -0.21 -9.91
CA ASP A 24 0.30 0.52 -10.69
C ASP A 24 0.86 1.90 -11.07
N LEU A 25 1.32 2.04 -12.32
CA LEU A 25 1.83 3.31 -12.84
C LEU A 25 0.73 4.38 -13.01
N GLY A 26 -0.54 3.99 -12.93
CA GLY A 26 -1.69 4.91 -12.93
C GLY A 26 -2.08 5.39 -11.54
N ALA A 27 -1.55 4.79 -10.47
CA ALA A 27 -1.82 5.20 -9.10
C ALA A 27 -0.95 6.41 -8.72
N SER A 28 -1.58 7.44 -8.14
CA SER A 28 -0.88 8.63 -7.63
C SER A 28 -0.37 8.48 -6.20
N ILE A 29 -0.73 7.38 -5.52
CA ILE A 29 -0.37 7.10 -4.14
C ILE A 29 -0.04 5.61 -3.98
N ASN A 30 0.82 5.30 -3.01
CA ASN A 30 1.06 3.93 -2.57
C ASN A 30 0.03 3.55 -1.51
N VAL A 31 -0.48 2.32 -1.58
CA VAL A 31 -1.39 1.77 -0.58
C VAL A 31 -0.82 0.48 -0.01
N MET A 32 -0.92 0.33 1.31
CA MET A 32 -0.50 -0.87 2.02
C MET A 32 -1.71 -1.46 2.75
N PRO A 33 -1.97 -2.77 2.64
CA PRO A 33 -2.99 -3.43 3.45
C PRO A 33 -2.70 -3.28 4.94
N ALA A 34 -3.75 -3.08 5.74
CA ALA A 34 -3.62 -2.96 7.21
C ALA A 34 -2.96 -4.19 7.85
N SER A 35 -3.19 -5.38 7.30
CA SER A 35 -2.52 -6.61 7.75
C SER A 35 -1.01 -6.54 7.56
N THR A 36 -0.56 -6.08 6.39
CA THR A 36 0.86 -5.90 6.06
C THR A 36 1.50 -4.88 6.99
N TYR A 37 0.86 -3.73 7.21
CA TYR A 37 1.36 -2.71 8.13
C TYR A 37 1.57 -3.27 9.55
N ARG A 38 0.59 -4.02 10.08
CA ARG A 38 0.70 -4.64 11.40
C ARG A 38 1.87 -5.62 11.50
N SER A 39 2.21 -6.32 10.42
CA SER A 39 3.37 -7.22 10.39
C SER A 39 4.72 -6.49 10.40
N LEU A 40 4.77 -5.25 9.91
CA LEU A 40 5.98 -4.43 9.91
C LEU A 40 6.30 -3.82 11.29
N ASN A 41 5.30 -3.75 12.18
CA ASN A 41 5.45 -3.26 13.54
C ASN A 41 6.10 -1.86 13.64
N PHE A 42 5.67 -0.94 12.76
CA PHE A 42 6.15 0.45 12.75
C PHE A 42 5.57 1.33 13.87
N GLY A 43 4.73 0.78 14.74
CA GLY A 43 4.05 1.51 15.81
C GLY A 43 2.67 1.98 15.38
N ASP A 44 2.27 3.13 15.90
CA ASP A 44 0.98 3.75 15.57
C ASP A 44 1.08 4.57 14.28
N LEU A 45 -0.01 4.62 13.52
CA LEU A 45 -0.13 5.47 12.34
C LEU A 45 -0.55 6.88 12.74
N GLU A 46 -0.03 7.87 12.02
CA GLU A 46 -0.56 9.23 12.10
C GLU A 46 -1.95 9.28 11.45
N PRO A 47 -3.00 9.71 12.18
CA PRO A 47 -4.34 9.80 11.62
C PRO A 47 -4.38 10.73 10.40
N THR A 48 -5.15 10.35 9.39
CA THR A 48 -5.35 11.18 8.19
C THR A 48 -6.82 11.43 7.93
N GLY A 49 -7.15 12.66 7.51
CA GLY A 49 -8.49 13.03 7.03
C GLY A 49 -8.74 12.63 5.58
N MET A 50 -7.79 11.94 4.93
CA MET A 50 -7.88 11.55 3.54
C MET A 50 -8.96 10.50 3.30
N THR A 51 -9.49 10.48 2.08
CA THR A 51 -10.38 9.43 1.58
C THR A 51 -9.91 9.05 0.18
N ILE A 52 -9.86 7.75 -0.11
CA ILE A 52 -9.33 7.22 -1.37
C ILE A 52 -10.50 6.60 -2.15
N GLN A 53 -10.61 6.93 -3.44
CA GLN A 53 -11.48 6.21 -4.35
C GLN A 53 -10.67 5.16 -5.11
N LEU A 54 -11.04 3.90 -4.96
CA LEU A 54 -10.39 2.78 -5.66
C LEU A 54 -10.93 2.63 -7.09
N ALA A 55 -10.22 1.87 -7.94
CA ALA A 55 -10.62 1.63 -9.32
C ALA A 55 -12.01 0.94 -9.44
N ASN A 56 -12.41 0.19 -8.42
CA ASN A 56 -13.77 -0.39 -8.31
C ASN A 56 -14.83 0.62 -7.85
N ARG A 57 -14.48 1.91 -7.78
CA ARG A 57 -15.30 3.05 -7.32
C ARG A 57 -15.69 3.03 -5.85
N SER A 58 -15.19 2.06 -5.07
CA SER A 58 -15.36 2.09 -3.62
C SER A 58 -14.56 3.24 -3.02
N ILE A 59 -15.12 3.80 -1.94
CA ILE A 59 -14.54 4.91 -1.19
C ILE A 59 -14.06 4.32 0.14
N VAL A 60 -12.77 4.47 0.45
CA VAL A 60 -12.15 3.94 1.65
C VAL A 60 -11.45 5.04 2.44
N GLN A 61 -11.57 4.97 3.76
CA GLN A 61 -10.79 5.81 4.67
C GLN A 61 -9.57 5.01 5.14
N PRO A 62 -8.33 5.49 4.89
CA PRO A 62 -7.14 4.88 5.43
C PRO A 62 -7.14 4.91 6.95
N LEU A 63 -6.44 3.95 7.57
CA LEU A 63 -6.21 3.97 9.03
C LEU A 63 -5.32 5.14 9.46
N GLY A 64 -4.47 5.62 8.57
CA GLY A 64 -3.53 6.70 8.79
C GLY A 64 -2.54 6.78 7.64
N VAL A 65 -1.50 7.59 7.81
CA VAL A 65 -0.38 7.73 6.88
C VAL A 65 0.92 7.28 7.52
N LEU A 66 1.84 6.84 6.66
CA LEU A 66 3.18 6.45 7.04
C LEU A 66 4.14 7.30 6.21
N GLU A 67 4.92 8.14 6.89
CA GLU A 67 5.84 9.09 6.28
C GLU A 67 7.29 8.60 6.44
N ASP A 68 8.17 9.03 5.52
CA ASP A 68 9.62 8.81 5.58
C ASP A 68 10.09 7.34 5.69
N VAL A 69 9.36 6.41 5.08
CA VAL A 69 9.76 4.99 5.03
C VAL A 69 10.58 4.67 3.80
N LEU A 70 11.74 4.05 4.04
CA LEU A 70 12.61 3.54 2.99
C LEU A 70 11.94 2.37 2.26
N VAL A 71 11.92 2.48 0.92
CA VAL A 71 11.48 1.44 -0.01
C VAL A 71 12.64 1.14 -0.97
N GLN A 72 12.97 -0.15 -1.12
CA GLN A 72 14.03 -0.64 -2.01
C GLN A 72 13.52 -1.71 -2.97
#